data_AF-A0A3B1CKN2-F1
#
_entry.id   AF-A0A3B1CKN2-F1
#
_cell.length_a   1.000
_cell.length_b   1.000
_cell.length_c   1.000
_cell.angle_alpha   90.00
_cell.angle_beta   90.00
_cell.angle_gamma   90.00
#
_symmetry.space_group_name_H-M   'P 1'
#
loop_
_entity.id
_entity.type
_entity.pdbx_description
1 polymer ?
#
loop_
_entity_poly.entity_id
_entity_poly.type
_entity_poly.pdbx_seq_one_letter_code
_entity_poly.pdbx_strand_id
1 'polypeptide(L)'
;MLTRSGIIAAVVFFAIVSFPFLYNIVSVDVLSNVAAEPELKIEKQGKCVEETSWMRQNHMKMLFHTREGAVREGIRLVNKSFHGCISCHPDRAEFCDKCHSYVGAKPECWNCHSYPEKGKISHEL
;
A
#
# COMPACT_ATOMS: atom_id res chain seq x y z
N MET A 1 -2.64 41.98 37.47
CA MET A 1 -2.30 42.94 36.39
C MET A 1 -1.38 42.23 35.42
N LEU A 2 -1.86 41.84 34.23
CA LEU A 2 -1.02 41.25 33.20
C LEU A 2 -0.11 42.35 32.65
N THR A 3 1.19 42.28 32.95
CA THR A 3 2.17 43.25 32.44
C THR A 3 2.26 43.10 30.92
N ARG A 4 2.56 44.20 30.22
CA ARG A 4 2.70 44.23 28.75
C ARG A 4 3.66 43.15 28.24
N SER A 5 4.70 42.84 29.03
CA SER A 5 5.67 41.77 28.79
C SER A 5 5.09 40.35 28.93
N GLY A 6 4.14 40.15 29.85
CA GLY A 6 3.47 38.85 30.03
C GLY A 6 2.55 38.48 28.87
N ILE A 7 1.90 39.47 28.24
CA ILE A 7 1.07 39.26 27.05
C ILE A 7 1.94 38.85 25.86
N ILE A 8 3.09 39.51 25.66
CA ILE A 8 4.02 39.19 24.57
C ILE A 8 4.56 37.75 24.72
N ALA A 9 4.94 37.35 25.92
CA ALA A 9 5.42 35.99 26.18
C ALA A 9 4.36 34.92 25.88
N ALA A 10 3.10 35.16 26.25
CA ALA A 10 2.00 34.25 25.97
C ALA A 10 1.73 34.11 24.47
N VAL A 11 1.70 35.21 23.72
CA VAL A 11 1.48 35.19 22.26
C VAL A 11 2.60 34.43 21.55
N VAL A 12 3.85 34.66 21.93
CA VAL A 12 5.00 33.95 21.35
C VAL A 12 4.94 32.45 21.66
N PHE A 13 4.57 32.07 22.88
CA PHE A 13 4.41 30.66 23.27
C PHE A 13 3.31 29.97 22.45
N PHE A 14 2.13 30.58 22.34
CA PHE A 14 1.04 30.01 21.54
C PHE A 14 1.38 29.97 20.04
N ALA A 15 2.10 30.95 19.51
CA ALA A 15 2.56 30.93 18.13
C ALA A 15 3.55 29.77 17.88
N ILE A 16 4.51 29.55 18.76
CA ILE A 16 5.49 28.45 18.64
C ILE A 16 4.81 27.09 18.80
N VAL A 17 3.87 26.94 19.75
CA VAL A 17 3.17 25.68 19.98
C VAL A 17 2.17 25.35 18.86
N SER A 18 1.53 26.36 18.27
CA SER A 18 0.64 26.18 17.12
C SER A 18 1.38 26.07 15.79
N PHE A 19 2.64 26.49 15.71
CA PHE A 19 3.42 26.48 14.48
C PHE A 19 3.55 25.09 13.83
N PRO A 20 3.85 23.98 14.55
CA PRO A 20 3.85 22.66 13.95
C PRO A 20 2.50 22.29 13.34
N PHE A 21 1.40 22.60 14.01
CA PHE A 21 0.05 22.31 13.50
C PHE A 21 -0.28 23.12 12.25
N LEU A 22 0.02 24.42 12.24
CA LEU A 22 -0.19 25.30 11.09
C LEU A 22 0.70 24.91 9.91
N TYR A 23 1.97 24.58 10.16
CA TYR A 23 2.90 24.10 9.15
C TYR A 23 2.39 22.80 8.50
N ASN A 24 1.91 21.85 9.31
CA ASN A 24 1.33 20.62 8.80
C ASN A 24 0.06 20.89 7.96
N ILE A 25 -0.87 21.75 8.41
CA ILE A 25 -2.09 22.09 7.64
C ILE A 25 -1.75 22.74 6.29
N VAL A 26 -0.86 23.73 6.28
CA VAL A 26 -0.43 24.41 5.04
C VAL A 26 0.30 23.44 4.10
N SER A 27 1.14 22.56 4.65
CA SER A 27 1.82 21.54 3.85
C SER A 27 0.83 20.55 3.25
N VAL A 28 -0.22 20.13 3.96
CA VAL A 28 -1.23 19.19 3.45
C VAL A 28 -2.08 19.81 2.35
N ASP A 29 -2.45 21.09 2.43
CA ASP A 29 -3.27 21.74 1.39
C ASP A 29 -2.46 21.99 0.09
N VAL A 30 -1.17 22.33 0.22
CA VAL A 30 -0.25 22.53 -0.92
C VAL A 30 0.27 21.20 -1.49
N LEU A 31 0.41 20.15 -0.67
CA LEU A 31 0.75 18.79 -1.12
C LEU A 31 -0.48 17.91 -1.42
N SER A 32 -1.70 18.41 -1.25
CA SER A 32 -2.95 17.73 -1.70
C SER A 32 -3.09 17.72 -3.23
N ASN A 33 -1.98 17.68 -3.95
CA ASN A 33 -1.86 16.78 -5.09
C ASN A 33 -2.20 15.38 -4.59
N VAL A 34 -3.50 15.10 -4.49
CA VAL A 34 -4.13 13.80 -4.30
C VAL A 34 -3.20 12.80 -4.92
N ALA A 35 -2.51 11.99 -4.09
CA ALA A 35 -1.50 11.08 -4.58
C ALA A 35 -2.16 10.30 -5.73
N ALA A 36 -1.75 10.62 -6.95
CA ALA A 36 -2.46 10.11 -8.11
C ALA A 36 -2.40 8.60 -8.01
N GLU A 37 -3.57 7.93 -8.10
CA GLU A 37 -3.58 6.47 -8.06
C GLU A 37 -2.56 5.97 -9.09
N PRO A 38 -1.68 5.01 -8.71
CA PRO A 38 -0.64 4.58 -9.60
C PRO A 38 -1.27 3.99 -10.87
N GLU A 39 -0.73 4.34 -12.02
CA GLU A 39 -1.13 3.71 -13.28
C GLU A 39 -0.62 2.27 -13.30
N LEU A 40 -1.55 1.32 -13.20
CA LEU A 40 -1.27 -0.12 -13.17
C LEU A 40 -1.44 -0.71 -14.56
N LYS A 41 -0.44 -1.46 -15.01
CA LYS A 41 -0.55 -2.23 -16.25
C LYS A 41 -1.31 -3.52 -15.96
N ILE A 42 -2.48 -3.68 -16.57
CA ILE A 42 -3.27 -4.92 -16.49
C ILE A 42 -3.18 -5.62 -17.84
N GLU A 43 -2.39 -6.70 -17.90
CA GLU A 43 -2.19 -7.44 -19.14
C GLU A 43 -3.37 -8.36 -19.47
N LYS A 44 -4.06 -8.87 -18.44
CA LYS A 44 -5.23 -9.74 -18.59
C LYS A 44 -6.47 -9.09 -18.00
N GLN A 45 -7.42 -8.73 -18.87
CA GLN A 45 -8.71 -8.17 -18.46
C GLN A 45 -9.68 -9.28 -18.06
N GLY A 46 -10.56 -9.01 -17.09
CA GLY A 46 -11.59 -9.95 -16.61
C GLY A 46 -11.54 -10.18 -15.10
N LYS A 47 -12.34 -11.14 -14.61
CA LYS A 47 -12.34 -11.54 -13.20
C LYS A 47 -11.06 -12.32 -12.89
N CYS A 48 -10.16 -11.71 -12.13
CA CYS A 48 -8.94 -12.35 -11.63
C CYS A 48 -9.27 -13.11 -10.33
N VAL A 49 -8.76 -12.66 -9.19
CA VAL A 49 -9.04 -13.28 -7.89
C VAL A 49 -10.37 -12.79 -7.30
N GLU A 50 -10.57 -11.48 -7.25
CA GLU A 50 -11.77 -10.80 -6.75
C GLU A 50 -11.90 -9.43 -7.46
N GLU A 51 -13.01 -8.73 -7.22
CA GLU A 51 -13.23 -7.38 -7.73
C GLU A 51 -12.22 -6.36 -7.18
N THR A 52 -11.84 -5.36 -7.98
CA THR A 52 -10.82 -4.36 -7.63
C THR A 52 -11.12 -3.65 -6.31
N SER A 53 -12.37 -3.26 -6.08
CA SER A 53 -12.81 -2.58 -4.84
C SER A 53 -12.64 -3.47 -3.62
N TRP A 54 -12.90 -4.78 -3.75
CA TRP A 54 -12.71 -5.76 -2.69
C TRP A 54 -11.23 -5.95 -2.39
N MET A 55 -10.40 -6.07 -3.44
CA MET A 55 -8.95 -6.24 -3.28
C MET A 55 -8.32 -5.07 -2.55
N ARG A 56 -8.65 -3.81 -2.92
CA ARG A 56 -8.12 -2.62 -2.22
C ARG A 56 -8.41 -2.62 -0.71
N GLN A 57 -9.55 -3.19 -0.31
CA GLN A 57 -9.97 -3.23 1.10
C GLN A 57 -9.48 -4.47 1.86
N ASN A 58 -9.34 -5.61 1.18
CA ASN A 58 -9.18 -6.92 1.84
C ASN A 58 -7.91 -7.67 1.44
N HIS A 59 -7.08 -7.15 0.53
CA HIS A 59 -5.90 -7.83 -0.02
C HIS A 59 -5.02 -8.46 1.07
N MET A 60 -4.53 -7.66 2.02
CA MET A 60 -3.62 -8.16 3.06
C MET A 60 -4.29 -9.14 4.03
N LYS A 61 -5.56 -8.91 4.38
CA LYS A 61 -6.32 -9.80 5.26
C LYS A 61 -6.49 -11.18 4.63
N MET A 62 -6.84 -11.22 3.35
CA MET A 62 -6.98 -12.44 2.57
C MET A 62 -5.64 -13.18 2.43
N LEU A 63 -4.56 -12.47 2.12
CA LEU A 63 -3.22 -13.06 2.03
C LEU A 63 -2.76 -13.66 3.36
N PHE A 64 -3.05 -12.98 4.47
CA PHE A 64 -2.72 -13.48 5.81
C PHE A 64 -3.42 -14.80 6.11
N HIS A 65 -4.75 -14.85 5.92
CA HIS A 65 -5.51 -16.09 6.13
C HIS A 65 -5.07 -17.22 5.20
N THR A 66 -4.79 -16.90 3.93
CA THR A 66 -4.29 -17.89 2.98
C THR A 66 -2.92 -18.42 3.39
N ARG A 67 -2.02 -17.56 3.89
CA ARG A 67 -0.71 -17.97 4.41
C ARG A 67 -0.85 -18.85 5.65
N GLU A 68 -1.72 -18.50 6.59
CA GLU A 68 -1.92 -19.30 7.80
C GLU A 68 -2.51 -20.68 7.49
N GLY A 69 -3.60 -20.72 6.71
CA GLY A 69 -4.19 -21.98 6.26
C GLY A 69 -3.20 -22.82 5.46
N ALA A 70 -2.33 -22.17 4.69
CA ALA A 70 -1.28 -22.87 3.99
C ALA A 70 -0.22 -23.46 4.93
N VAL A 71 0.43 -22.62 5.72
CA VAL A 71 1.60 -23.02 6.51
C VAL A 71 1.20 -23.93 7.68
N ARG A 72 0.06 -23.67 8.32
CA ARG A 72 -0.35 -24.37 9.55
C ARG A 72 -1.33 -25.50 9.30
N GLU A 73 -2.25 -25.33 8.36
CA GLU A 73 -3.36 -26.28 8.15
C GLU A 73 -3.17 -27.13 6.89
N GLY A 74 -2.17 -26.84 6.05
CA GLY A 74 -1.94 -27.56 4.80
C GLY A 74 -2.93 -27.22 3.67
N ILE A 75 -3.83 -26.26 3.85
CA ILE A 75 -4.84 -25.88 2.87
C ILE A 75 -4.20 -25.05 1.75
N ARG A 76 -4.38 -25.45 0.48
CA ARG A 76 -3.82 -24.75 -0.69
C ARG A 76 -4.92 -24.36 -1.67
N LEU A 77 -5.31 -23.10 -1.65
CA LEU A 77 -6.25 -22.52 -2.61
C LEU A 77 -5.48 -21.92 -3.79
N VAL A 78 -5.59 -22.52 -4.98
CA VAL A 78 -4.81 -22.10 -6.15
C VAL A 78 -5.15 -20.67 -6.59
N ASN A 79 -6.43 -20.31 -6.60
CA ASN A 79 -6.91 -18.97 -6.99
C ASN A 79 -6.43 -17.84 -6.05
N LYS A 80 -6.27 -18.13 -4.76
CA LYS A 80 -5.81 -17.17 -3.73
C LYS A 80 -4.32 -17.27 -3.42
N SER A 81 -3.61 -18.15 -4.13
CA SER A 81 -2.16 -18.29 -4.04
C SER A 81 -1.44 -17.22 -4.85
N PHE A 82 -0.12 -17.08 -4.66
CA PHE A 82 0.72 -16.26 -5.53
C PHE A 82 0.59 -16.65 -7.00
N HIS A 83 0.43 -17.95 -7.30
CA HIS A 83 0.23 -18.43 -8.66
C HIS A 83 -1.06 -17.85 -9.31
N GLY A 84 -2.16 -17.79 -8.55
CA GLY A 84 -3.41 -17.17 -9.02
C GLY A 84 -3.21 -15.69 -9.35
N CYS A 85 -2.50 -14.94 -8.51
CA CYS A 85 -2.20 -13.53 -8.74
C CYS A 85 -1.30 -13.29 -9.96
N ILE A 86 -0.17 -14.00 -10.05
CA ILE A 86 0.83 -13.79 -11.11
C ILE A 86 0.33 -14.27 -12.49
N SER A 87 -0.67 -15.16 -12.52
CA SER A 87 -1.31 -15.58 -13.78
C SER A 87 -2.02 -14.44 -14.52
N CYS A 88 -2.38 -13.37 -13.80
CA CYS A 88 -3.06 -12.19 -14.35
C CYS A 88 -2.17 -10.94 -14.30
N HIS A 89 -1.27 -10.85 -13.31
CA HIS A 89 -0.28 -9.78 -13.18
C HIS A 89 1.11 -10.40 -13.20
N PRO A 90 1.70 -10.68 -14.38
CA PRO A 90 2.99 -11.36 -14.49
C PRO A 90 4.20 -10.41 -14.38
N ASP A 91 3.97 -9.10 -14.24
CA ASP A 91 5.01 -8.11 -14.02
C ASP A 91 4.88 -7.48 -12.64
N ARG A 92 5.78 -7.87 -11.73
CA ARG A 92 5.81 -7.37 -10.35
C ARG A 92 6.04 -5.86 -10.30
N ALA A 93 6.96 -5.37 -11.12
CA ALA A 93 7.38 -3.97 -11.11
C ALA A 93 6.26 -3.06 -11.61
N GLU A 94 5.49 -3.52 -12.60
CA GLU A 94 4.40 -2.76 -13.21
C GLU A 94 3.07 -2.82 -12.44
N PHE A 95 2.95 -3.70 -11.44
CA PHE A 95 1.73 -3.87 -10.66
C PHE A 95 1.97 -3.83 -9.14
N CYS A 96 2.53 -4.90 -8.58
CA CYS A 96 2.69 -5.05 -7.13
C CYS A 96 3.54 -3.92 -6.52
N ASP A 97 4.69 -3.61 -7.13
CA ASP A 97 5.63 -2.65 -6.57
C ASP A 97 5.11 -1.20 -6.66
N LYS A 98 4.34 -0.86 -7.71
CA LYS A 98 3.68 0.46 -7.81
C LYS A 98 2.67 0.67 -6.68
N CYS A 99 1.79 -0.31 -6.44
CA CYS A 99 0.83 -0.24 -5.34
C CYS A 99 1.52 -0.18 -3.97
N HIS A 100 2.55 -1.02 -3.74
CA HIS A 100 3.25 -1.05 -2.46
C HIS A 100 4.08 0.20 -2.20
N SER A 101 4.71 0.75 -3.24
CA SER A 101 5.40 2.04 -3.15
C SER A 101 4.42 3.17 -2.83
N TYR A 102 3.25 3.15 -3.49
CA TYR A 102 2.19 4.14 -3.26
C TYR A 102 1.67 4.14 -1.81
N VAL A 103 1.43 2.95 -1.24
CA VAL A 103 0.95 2.84 0.16
C VAL A 103 2.08 2.82 1.20
N GLY A 104 3.34 2.95 0.77
CA GLY A 104 4.51 2.91 1.67
C GLY A 104 4.76 1.55 2.32
N ALA A 105 4.29 0.45 1.74
CA ALA A 105 4.47 -0.90 2.25
C ALA A 105 5.69 -1.60 1.61
N LYS A 106 6.40 -2.41 2.40
CA LYS A 106 7.49 -3.27 1.95
C LYS A 106 7.15 -4.73 2.30
N PRO A 107 6.69 -5.53 1.32
CA PRO A 107 6.33 -6.92 1.60
C PRO A 107 7.58 -7.80 1.61
N GLU A 108 7.73 -8.56 2.69
CA GLU A 108 8.83 -9.51 2.88
C GLU A 108 8.55 -10.89 2.27
N CYS A 109 7.40 -11.08 1.63
CA CYS A 109 7.00 -12.35 1.01
C CYS A 109 8.06 -12.85 0.01
N TRP A 110 8.74 -11.94 -0.68
CA TRP A 110 9.74 -12.24 -1.70
C TRP A 110 11.13 -12.57 -1.15
N ASN A 111 11.32 -12.53 0.17
CA ASN A 111 12.56 -13.01 0.79
C ASN A 111 12.68 -14.54 0.67
N CYS A 112 11.54 -15.23 0.59
CA CYS A 112 11.48 -16.67 0.40
C CYS A 112 10.79 -17.07 -0.92
N HIS A 113 9.84 -16.27 -1.42
CA HIS A 113 9.16 -16.55 -2.68
C HIS A 113 9.92 -15.93 -3.85
N SER A 114 10.04 -16.69 -4.95
CA SER A 114 10.55 -16.17 -6.22
C SER A 114 9.38 -15.71 -7.07
N TYR A 115 9.56 -14.57 -7.74
CA TYR A 115 8.64 -14.09 -8.75
C TYR A 115 9.10 -14.62 -10.12
N PRO A 116 8.20 -15.11 -11.00
CA PRO A 116 8.59 -15.63 -12.31
C PRO A 116 9.28 -14.54 -13.14
N GLU A 117 10.26 -14.92 -13.95
CA GLU A 117 10.85 -14.00 -14.94
C GLU A 117 9.76 -13.52 -15.91
N LYS A 118 9.84 -12.24 -16.32
CA LYS A 118 8.88 -11.64 -17.25
C LYS A 118 8.74 -12.54 -18.49
N GLY A 119 7.51 -12.99 -18.76
CA GLY A 119 7.18 -13.81 -19.94
C GLY A 119 7.13 -15.32 -19.71
N LYS A 120 7.45 -15.84 -18.52
CA LYS A 120 7.25 -17.26 -18.17
C LYS A 120 6.01 -17.42 -17.30
N ILE A 121 4.92 -17.88 -17.90
CA ILE A 121 3.73 -18.32 -17.14
C ILE A 121 4.00 -19.72 -16.61
N SER A 122 3.63 -19.97 -15.36
CA SER A 122 3.95 -21.22 -14.63
C SER A 122 3.28 -22.50 -15.15
N HIS A 123 2.69 -22.49 -16.35
CA HIS A 123 2.38 -23.72 -17.08
C HIS A 123 3.61 -24.27 -17.82
N GLU A 124 4.71 -23.50 -17.86
CA GLU A 124 6.00 -23.87 -18.47
C GLU A 124 7.09 -24.21 -17.42
N LEU A 125 6.71 -24.34 -16.14
CA LEU A 125 7.57 -24.75 -15.02
C LEU A 125 7.06 -26.04 -14.40
#